data_AF-A0A197JQJ2-F1
#
_entry.id   AF-A0A197JQJ2-F1
#
_cell.length_a   1.000
_cell.length_b   1.000
_cell.length_c   1.000
_cell.angle_alpha   90.00
_cell.angle_beta   90.00
_cell.angle_gamma   90.00
#
_symmetry.space_group_name_H-M   'P 1'
#
loop_
_entity.id
_entity.type
_entity.pdbx_description
1 polymer ?
#
loop_
_entity_poly.entity_id
_entity_poly.type
_entity_poly.pdbx_seq_one_letter_code
_entity_poly.pdbx_strand_id
1 'polypeptide(L)' 'KRHECSKCHKTFTRRSNLKTHERLHTGTHAVTCHLCKCTFSRQPDLNRHIQAIHDGARSHICDKCGRSFSRKDAWRVHQ' A
#
# COMPACT_ATOMS: atom_id res chain seq x y z
N LYS A 1 6.33 -0.13 23.60
CA LYS A 1 4.98 0.43 23.84
C LYS A 1 4.08 0.06 22.67
N ARG A 2 2.97 -0.65 22.90
CA ARG A 2 1.99 -0.97 21.84
C ARG A 2 1.02 0.21 21.66
N HIS A 3 0.54 0.41 20.45
CA HIS A 3 -0.39 1.47 20.09
C HIS A 3 -1.73 0.84 19.72
N GLU A 4 -2.76 1.09 20.52
CA GLU A 4 -4.09 0.50 20.36
C GLU A 4 -5.05 1.47 19.68
N CYS A 5 -5.87 0.95 18.76
CA CYS A 5 -6.95 1.72 18.16
C CYS A 5 -8.15 1.79 19.10
N SER A 6 -8.58 3.00 19.43
CA SER A 6 -9.73 3.23 20.33
C SER A 6 -11.07 2.77 19.76
N LYS A 7 -11.19 2.55 18.45
CA LYS A 7 -12.44 2.17 17.78
C LYS A 7 -12.64 0.66 17.62
N CYS A 8 -11.56 -0.11 17.52
CA CYS A 8 -11.64 -1.56 17.27
C CYS A 8 -10.62 -2.39 18.04
N HIS A 9 -9.90 -1.77 18.98
CA HIS A 9 -8.93 -2.41 19.89
C HIS A 9 -7.78 -3.15 19.20
N LYS A 10 -7.57 -2.95 17.89
CA LYS A 10 -6.39 -3.49 17.20
C LYS A 10 -5.11 -2.82 17.70
N THR A 11 -4.12 -3.63 18.04
CA THR A 11 -2.81 -3.16 18.49
C THR A 11 -1.77 -3.15 17.36
N PHE A 12 -0.97 -2.09 17.33
CA PHE A 12 0.11 -1.89 16.38
C PHE A 12 1.44 -1.68 17.12
N THR A 13 2.53 -2.13 16.49
CA THR A 13 3.89 -1.96 17.02
C THR A 13 4.45 -0.56 16.77
N ARG A 14 3.92 0.18 15.80
CA ARG A 14 4.37 1.53 15.42
C ARG A 14 3.20 2.52 15.45
N ARG A 15 3.43 3.72 16.01
CA ARG A 15 2.42 4.80 16.05
C ARG A 15 1.95 5.23 14.66
N SER A 16 2.85 5.25 13.67
CA SER A 16 2.52 5.57 12.28
C SER A 16 1.54 4.57 11.66
N ASN A 17 1.66 3.28 12.01
CA ASN A 17 0.73 2.24 11.58
C ASN A 17 -0.65 2.42 12.22
N LEU A 18 -0.70 2.72 13.53
CA LEU A 18 -1.96 3.06 14.20
C LEU A 18 -2.63 4.28 13.55
N LYS A 19 -1.88 5.38 13.37
CA LYS A 19 -2.42 6.62 12.75
C LYS A 19 -2.97 6.38 11.35
N THR A 20 -2.35 5.48 10.59
CA THR A 20 -2.86 5.14 9.25
C THR A 20 -4.05 4.20 9.31
N HIS A 21 -4.09 3.29 10.28
CA HIS A 21 -5.24 2.44 10.53
C HIS A 21 -6.48 3.26 10.97
N GLU A 22 -6.30 4.25 11.84
CA GLU A 22 -7.39 5.12 12.31
C GLU A 22 -8.08 5.88 11.16
N ARG A 23 -7.35 6.16 10.07
CA ARG A 23 -7.92 6.77 8.85
C ARG A 23 -8.94 5.87 8.14
N LEU A 24 -8.86 4.55 8.32
CA LEU A 24 -9.85 3.63 7.77
C LEU A 24 -11.22 3.83 8.43
N HIS A 25 -11.22 4.18 9.72
CA HIS A 25 -12.45 4.40 10.48
C HIS A 25 -13.09 5.77 10.25
N THR A 26 -12.36 6.71 9.65
CA THR A 26 -12.90 8.04 9.34
C THR A 26 -13.33 8.16 7.88
N GLY A 27 -12.91 7.25 7.00
CA GLY A 27 -13.17 7.33 5.56
C GLY A 27 -12.51 8.53 4.86
N THR A 28 -11.84 9.42 5.60
CA THR A 28 -11.39 10.74 5.15
C THR A 28 -10.15 10.73 4.25
N HIS A 29 -9.53 9.57 4.01
CA HIS A 29 -8.33 9.46 3.17
C HIS A 29 -8.37 8.24 2.24
N ALA A 30 -9.57 7.79 1.90
CA ALA A 30 -9.77 6.91 0.77
C ALA A 30 -9.38 7.69 -0.51
N VAL A 31 -8.29 7.30 -1.16
CA VAL A 31 -7.88 7.86 -2.45
C VAL A 31 -8.38 6.94 -3.54
N THR A 32 -9.18 7.50 -4.44
CA THR A 32 -9.81 6.74 -5.52
C THR A 32 -8.98 6.85 -6.80
N CYS A 33 -8.76 5.71 -7.45
CA CYS A 33 -8.17 5.68 -8.78
C CYS A 33 -9.11 6.37 -9.77
N HIS A 34 -8.62 7.39 -10.49
CA HIS A 34 -9.46 8.10 -11.45
C HIS A 34 -9.80 7.25 -12.69
N LEU A 35 -8.95 6.26 -13.01
CA LEU A 35 -9.08 5.37 -14.18
C LEU A 35 -10.08 4.23 -13.97
N CYS A 36 -10.04 3.53 -12.83
CA CYS A 36 -10.90 2.35 -12.57
C CYS A 36 -11.80 2.47 -11.34
N LYS A 37 -11.77 3.62 -10.65
CA LYS A 37 -12.56 3.91 -9.44
C LYS A 37 -12.29 2.99 -8.24
N CYS A 38 -11.21 2.21 -8.25
CA CYS A 38 -10.75 1.48 -7.07
C CYS A 38 -10.32 2.42 -5.94
N THR A 39 -10.70 2.10 -4.72
CA THR A 39 -10.42 2.93 -3.53
C THR A 39 -9.27 2.37 -2.71
N PHE A 40 -8.33 3.23 -2.33
CA PHE A 40 -7.13 2.86 -1.56
C PHE A 40 -7.04 3.68 -0.28
N SER A 41 -6.49 3.08 0.77
CA SER A 41 -6.34 3.76 2.07
C SER A 41 -5.15 4.73 2.14
N ARG A 42 -4.24 4.69 1.15
CA ARG A 42 -3.02 5.51 1.11
C ARG A 42 -2.66 5.87 -0.33
N GLN A 43 -2.14 7.09 -0.53
CA GLN A 43 -1.65 7.56 -1.83
C GLN A 43 -0.57 6.65 -2.46
N PRO A 44 0.44 6.15 -1.71
CA PRO A 44 1.45 5.26 -2.30
C PRO A 44 0.87 3.94 -2.81
N ASP A 45 -0.21 3.45 -2.18
CA ASP A 45 -0.90 2.24 -2.63
C ASP A 45 -1.65 2.49 -3.95
N LEU A 46 -2.27 3.67 -4.11
CA LEU A 46 -2.87 4.09 -5.38
C LEU A 46 -1.83 4.26 -6.48
N ASN A 47 -0.72 4.95 -6.20
CA ASN A 47 0.33 5.18 -7.20
C ASN A 47 0.91 3.85 -7.71
N ARG A 48 1.15 2.89 -6.81
CA ARG A 48 1.57 1.53 -7.17
C ARG A 48 0.52 0.82 -8.02
N HIS A 49 -0.75 0.95 -7.66
CA HIS A 49 -1.84 0.37 -8.45
C HIS A 49 -1.86 0.94 -9.88
N ILE A 50 -1.73 2.26 -10.04
CA ILE A 50 -1.67 2.90 -11.35
C ILE A 50 -0.48 2.38 -12.14
N GLN A 51 0.72 2.36 -11.55
CA GLN A 51 1.93 1.86 -12.23
C GLN A 51 1.80 0.39 -12.66
N ALA A 52 1.29 -0.46 -11.78
CA ALA A 52 1.21 -1.89 -12.02
C ALA A 52 0.09 -2.30 -12.99
N ILE A 53 -1.05 -1.60 -12.99
CA ILE A 53 -2.26 -2.01 -13.71
C ILE A 53 -2.53 -1.15 -14.94
N HIS A 54 -2.26 0.15 -14.86
CA HIS A 54 -2.64 1.12 -15.90
C HIS A 54 -1.47 1.62 -16.73
N ASP A 55 -0.30 1.82 -16.12
CA ASP A 55 0.88 2.36 -16.80
C ASP A 55 1.75 1.25 -17.43
N GLY A 56 1.55 -0.01 -17.03
CA GLY A 56 2.43 -1.12 -17.42
C GLY A 56 3.87 -0.96 -16.94
N ALA A 57 4.17 0.09 -16.16
CA ALA A 57 5.44 0.36 -15.54
C ALA A 57 5.71 -0.75 -14.51
N ARG A 58 6.45 -1.78 -14.95
CA ARG A 58 6.97 -2.83 -14.07
C ARG A 58 7.94 -2.19 -13.08
N SER A 59 7.43 -1.81 -11.93
CA SER A 59 8.29 -1.48 -10.80
C SER A 59 9.05 -2.77 -10.46
N HIS A 60 10.39 -2.69 -10.41
CA HIS A 60 11.28 -3.76 -9.98
C HIS A 60 11.19 -5.09 -10.76
N ILE A 61 11.94 -5.16 -11.87
CA ILE A 61 12.15 -6.38 -12.66
C ILE A 61 13.37 -7.12 -12.10
N CYS A 62 13.30 -8.45 -12.03
CA CYS A 62 14.46 -9.29 -11.76
C CYS A 62 15.22 -9.55 -13.08
N ASP A 63 16.48 -9.13 -13.15
CA ASP A 63 17.29 -9.27 -14.38
C ASP A 63 17.59 -10.73 -14.76
N LYS A 64 17.57 -11.65 -13.77
CA LYS A 64 17.85 -13.07 -14.00
C LYS A 64 16.69 -13.84 -14.62
N CYS A 65 15.45 -13.52 -14.23
CA CYS A 65 14.26 -14.29 -14.63
C CYS A 65 13.16 -13.45 -15.32
N GLY A 66 13.36 -12.14 -15.46
CA GLY A 66 12.42 -11.21 -16.08
C GLY A 66 11.14 -10.94 -15.27
N ARG A 67 11.01 -11.49 -14.06
CA ARG A 67 9.80 -11.38 -13.24
C ARG A 67 9.67 -9.98 -12.63
N SER A 68 8.48 -9.39 -12.71
CA SER A 68 8.19 -8.05 -12.19
C SER A 68 7.46 -8.07 -10.85
N PHE A 69 7.81 -7.14 -9.96
CA PHE A 69 7.26 -7.08 -8.60
C PHE A 69 6.81 -5.66 -8.24
N SER A 70 5.51 -5.48 -8.01
CA SER A 70 4.95 -4.18 -7.58
C SER A 70 5.51 -3.64 -6.24
N ARG A 71 6.25 -4.46 -5.50
CA ARG A 71 6.79 -4.17 -4.16
C ARG A 71 8.31 -4.37 -4.12
N LYS A 72 9.06 -3.32 -3.77
CA LYS A 72 10.52 -3.38 -3.63
C LYS A 72 11.00 -4.40 -2.61
N ASP A 73 10.27 -4.59 -1.51
CA ASP A 73 10.59 -5.59 -0.50
C ASP A 73 10.38 -7.01 -1.02
N ALA A 74 9.30 -7.26 -1.76
CA ALA A 74 9.07 -8.54 -2.43
C ALA A 74 10.13 -8.83 -3.50
N TRP A 75 10.52 -7.82 -4.29
CA TRP A 75 11.62 -7.92 -5.25
C TRP A 75 12.95 -8.22 -4.57
N ARG A 76 13.28 -7.52 -3.47
CA ARG A 76 14.55 -7.70 -2.75
C ARG A 76 14.69 -9.10 -2.15
N VAL A 77 13.58 -9.70 -1.68
CA VAL A 77 13.58 -11.08 -1.20
C VAL A 77 13.74 -12.09 -2.34
N HIS A 78 13.38 -11.70 -3.57
CA HIS A 78 13.45 -12.54 -4.76
C HIS A 78 14.78 -12.44 -5.54
N GLN A 79 15.46 -11.28 -5.52
CA GLN A 79 16.77 -11.05 -6.15
C GLN A 79 17.82 -12.09 -5.73
#